data_AF-A0A945KGJ5-F1
#
_entry.id   AF-A0A945KGJ5-F1
#
_cell.length_a   1.000
_cell.length_b   1.000
_cell.length_c   1.000
_cell.angle_alpha   90.00
_cell.angle_beta   90.00
_cell.angle_gamma   90.00
#
_symmetry.space_group_name_H-M   'P 1'
#
loop_
_entity.id
_entity.type
_entity.pdbx_description
1 polymer ?
#
loop_
_entity_poly.entity_id
_entity_poly.type
_entity_poly.pdbx_seq_one_letter_code
_entity_poly.pdbx_strand_id
1 'polypeptide(L)' 'MTSQTTPAKPAVFLDRDGTILREVPYLSRASKVELLPGVGPGLASLQQAGLLLIVVSNQSG' A
#
# COMPACT_ATOMS: atom_id res chain seq x y z
N MET A 1 -12.68 -9.31 35.22
CA MET A 1 -11.66 -9.57 34.19
C MET A 1 -11.44 -8.27 33.45
N THR A 2 -10.31 -7.60 33.69
CA THR A 2 -9.96 -6.35 32.98
C THR A 2 -9.25 -6.71 31.69
N SER A 3 -9.89 -6.49 30.54
CA SER A 3 -9.24 -6.63 29.23
C SER A 3 -8.19 -5.53 29.07
N GLN A 4 -6.92 -5.92 28.96
CA GLN A 4 -5.88 -5.00 28.53
C GLN A 4 -5.96 -4.82 27.02
N THR A 5 -6.20 -3.60 26.56
CA THR A 5 -6.21 -3.28 25.12
C THR A 5 -4.79 -2.96 24.69
N THR A 6 -4.21 -3.77 23.82
CA THR A 6 -2.90 -3.46 23.21
C THR A 6 -3.03 -2.19 22.35
N PRO A 7 -2.11 -1.21 22.47
CA PRO A 7 -2.16 -0.03 21.63
C PRO A 7 -2.02 -0.42 20.15
N ALA A 8 -2.94 0.09 19.33
CA ALA A 8 -2.95 -0.19 17.90
C ALA A 8 -1.75 0.46 17.21
N LYS A 9 -1.14 -0.26 16.26
CA LYS A 9 -0.09 0.29 15.41
C LYS A 9 -0.69 1.28 14.40
N PRO A 10 -0.08 2.45 14.19
CA PRO A 10 -0.52 3.38 13.15
C PRO A 10 -0.35 2.74 11.76
N ALA A 11 -1.20 3.12 10.81
CA ALA A 11 -1.23 2.54 9.48
C ALA A 11 -1.38 3.61 8.39
N VAL A 12 -0.86 3.30 7.21
CA VAL A 12 -1.08 4.05 5.97
C VAL A 12 -1.88 3.18 5.02
N PHE A 13 -3.02 3.70 4.59
CA PHE A 13 -3.86 3.10 3.56
C PHE A 13 -3.45 3.65 2.20
N LEU A 14 -3.21 2.75 1.25
CA LEU A 14 -2.65 3.08 -0.06
C LEU A 14 -3.54 2.52 -1.15
N ASP A 15 -3.86 3.32 -2.16
CA ASP A 15 -4.39 2.78 -3.41
C ASP A 15 -3.27 2.08 -4.20
N ARG A 16 -3.64 1.24 -5.17
CA ARG A 16 -2.70 0.52 -6.03
C ARG A 16 -2.37 1.33 -7.28
N ASP A 17 -3.36 1.59 -8.12
CA ASP A 17 -3.18 2.18 -9.45
C ASP A 17 -3.06 3.71 -9.33
N GLY A 18 -2.07 4.31 -9.96
CA GLY A 18 -1.78 5.75 -9.83
C GLY A 18 -1.12 6.17 -8.51
N THR A 19 -1.02 5.26 -7.53
CA THR A 19 -0.36 5.52 -6.23
C THR A 19 0.90 4.68 -6.02
N ILE A 20 0.80 3.35 -6.15
CA ILE A 20 1.95 2.43 -6.05
C ILE A 20 2.47 2.10 -7.44
N LEU A 21 1.55 1.82 -8.36
CA LEU A 21 1.83 1.44 -9.74
C LEU A 21 1.46 2.56 -10.70
N ARG A 22 2.12 2.61 -11.87
CA ARG A 22 1.64 3.40 -13.00
C ARG A 22 0.23 2.92 -13.35
N GLU A 23 -0.71 3.86 -13.47
CA GLU A 23 -2.07 3.55 -13.88
C GLU A 23 -2.08 3.05 -15.33
N VAL A 24 -2.59 1.84 -15.52
CA VAL A 24 -2.81 1.22 -16.83
C VAL A 24 -4.26 0.78 -16.87
N PRO A 25 -5.08 1.29 -17.82
CA PRO A 25 -6.46 0.84 -17.97
C PRO A 25 -6.52 -0.68 -18.13
N TYR A 26 -7.31 -1.34 -17.28
CA TYR A 26 -7.49 -2.80 -17.28
C TYR A 26 -6.18 -3.59 -17.23
N LEU A 27 -5.34 -3.29 -16.23
CA LEU A 27 -4.08 -3.99 -15.98
C LEU A 27 -4.34 -5.48 -15.66
N SER A 28 -4.28 -6.32 -16.69
CA SER A 28 -4.56 -7.77 -16.64
C SER A 28 -3.31 -8.63 -16.83
N ARG A 29 -2.13 -8.03 -17.02
CA ARG A 29 -0.86 -8.73 -17.25
C ARG A 29 0.21 -8.23 -16.31
N ALA A 30 0.82 -9.14 -15.56
CA ALA A 30 1.91 -8.83 -14.62
C ALA A 30 3.11 -8.15 -15.30
N SER A 31 3.39 -8.45 -16.57
CA SER A 31 4.48 -7.83 -17.32
C SER A 31 4.30 -6.33 -17.58
N LYS A 32 3.11 -5.78 -17.36
CA LYS A 32 2.81 -4.35 -17.50
C LYS A 32 2.86 -3.61 -16.15
N VAL A 33 3.16 -4.30 -15.05
CA VAL A 33 3.29 -3.71 -13.72
C VAL A 33 4.57 -2.87 -13.69
N GLU A 34 4.43 -1.58 -13.41
CA GLU A 34 5.53 -0.65 -13.24
C GLU A 34 5.29 0.15 -11.96
N LEU A 35 6.26 0.16 -11.04
CA LEU A 35 6.20 1.01 -9.85
C LEU A 35 6.37 2.48 -10.27
N LEU A 36 5.64 3.39 -9.62
CA LEU A 36 5.95 4.81 -9.77
C LEU A 36 7.34 5.12 -9.17
N PRO A 37 8.07 6.13 -9.72
CA PRO A 37 9.38 6.50 -9.21
C PRO A 37 9.35 6.80 -7.70
N GLY A 38 10.30 6.23 -6.95
CA GLY A 38 10.43 6.47 -5.51
C GLY A 38 9.48 5.67 -4.62
N VAL A 39 8.52 4.92 -5.16
CA VAL A 39 7.58 4.12 -4.35
C VAL A 39 8.31 3.11 -3.48
N GLY A 40 9.22 2.31 -4.02
CA GLY A 40 9.98 1.31 -3.24
C GLY A 40 10.66 1.92 -1.99
N PRO A 41 11.53 2.94 -2.16
CA PRO A 41 12.14 3.66 -1.04
C PRO A 41 11.12 4.34 -0.09
N GLY A 42 10.04 4.90 -0.62
CA GLY A 42 8.99 5.53 0.18
C GLY A 42 8.27 4.54 1.09
N LEU A 43 7.84 3.39 0.56
CA LEU A 43 7.22 2.32 1.33
C LEU A 43 8.18 1.72 2.36
N ALA A 44 9.47 1.58 2.01
CA ALA A 44 10.49 1.14 2.96
C ALA A 44 10.64 2.13 4.13
N SER A 45 10.65 3.44 3.85
CA SER A 45 10.73 4.49 4.87
C SER A 45 9.51 4.48 5.81
N LEU A 46 8.31 4.29 5.27
CA LEU A 46 7.10 4.17 6.07
C LEU A 46 7.12 2.92 6.97
N GLN A 47 7.58 1.77 6.47
CA GLN A 47 7.75 0.57 7.30
C GLN A 47 8.80 0.76 8.40
N GLN A 48 9.93 1.42 8.09
CA GLN A 48 10.96 1.75 9.08
C GLN A 48 10.46 2.69 10.16
N ALA A 49 9.49 3.55 9.86
CA ALA A 49 8.80 4.40 10.83
C ALA A 49 7.77 3.63 11.71
N GLY A 50 7.64 2.31 11.54
CA GLY A 50 6.74 1.48 12.34
C GLY A 50 5.28 1.49 11.88
N LEU A 51 5.00 2.02 10.69
CA LEU A 51 3.66 2.09 10.12
C LEU A 51 3.30 0.75 9.45
N LEU A 52 2.06 0.31 9.65
CA LEU A 52 1.48 -0.76 8.83
C LEU A 52 1.12 -0.19 7.45
N LEU A 53 1.49 -0.90 6.38
CA LEU A 53 1.10 -0.54 5.02
C LEU A 53 -0.04 -1.44 4.57
N ILE A 54 -1.18 -0.84 4.25
CA ILE A 54 -2.40 -1.57 3.88
C ILE A 54 -2.84 -1.08 2.51
N VAL A 55 -2.77 -1.95 1.52
CA VAL A 55 -3.27 -1.62 0.18
C VAL A 55 -4.77 -1.84 0.15
N VAL A 56 -5.51 -0.81 -0.24
CA VAL A 56 -6.97 -0.84 -0.46
C VAL A 56 -7.22 -0.29 -1.84
N SER A 57 -7.68 -1.14 -2.75
CA SER A 57 -7.90 -0.74 -4.14
C SER A 57 -9.23 -1.29 -4.64
N ASN A 58 -9.95 -0.49 -5.40
CA ASN A 58 -11.15 -0.93 -6.09
C ASN A 58 -10.77 -1.48 -7.47
N GLN A 59 -10.92 -2.79 -7.65
CA GLN A 59 -10.70 -3.45 -8.94
C GLN A 59 -12.06 -3.79 -9.54
N SER A 60 -12.58 -2.87 -10.35
CA SER A 60 -13.91 -2.97 -10.96
C SER A 60 -13.96 -3.85 -12.23
N GLY A 61 -12.81 -4.41 -12.62
CA GLY A 61 -12.67 -5.32 -13.76
C GLY A 61 -13.09 -6.75 -13.45
#